data_AF-A0A1U7Y6N3-F1
#
_entry.id   AF-A0A1U7Y6N3-F1
#
_cell.length_a   1.000
_cell.length_b   1.000
_cell.length_c   1.000
_cell.angle_alpha   90.00
_cell.angle_beta   90.00
_cell.angle_gamma   90.00
#
_symmetry.space_group_name_H-M   'P 1'
#
loop_
_entity.id
_entity.type
_entity.pdbx_description
1 polymer ?
#
loop_
_entity_poly.entity_id
_entity_poly.type
_entity_poly.pdbx_seq_one_letter_code
_entity_poly.pdbx_strand_id
1 'polypeptide(L)' 'MAEANAYAALTKAFSGLGVDENLFISTLGNWNRHQRESYRVSTPGFFKEDERQFQRWDDQHILQLRQEFLRLKVF' A
#
# COMPACT_ATOMS: atom_id res chain seq x y z
N MET A 1 20.21 -1.38 1.30
CA MET A 1 19.73 -2.78 1.18
C MET A 1 18.59 -3.09 2.15
N ALA A 2 18.67 -2.75 3.44
CA ALA A 2 17.60 -3.01 4.42
C ALA A 2 16.26 -2.28 4.10
N GLU A 3 16.31 -1.05 3.60
CA GLU A 3 15.11 -0.24 3.33
C GLU A 3 14.30 -0.76 2.12
N ALA A 4 14.98 -1.18 1.05
CA ALA A 4 14.33 -1.82 -0.11
C ALA A 4 13.63 -3.13 0.28
N ASN A 5 14.20 -3.90 1.22
CA ASN A 5 13.57 -5.12 1.73
C ASN A 5 12.32 -4.81 2.55
N ALA A 6 12.32 -3.72 3.34
CA ALA A 6 11.14 -3.29 4.09
C ALA A 6 10.01 -2.82 3.16
N TYR A 7 10.34 -2.15 2.05
CA TYR A 7 9.36 -1.69 1.07
C TYR A 7 8.69 -2.88 0.36
N ALA A 8 9.48 -3.88 -0.04
CA ALA A 8 8.95 -5.11 -0.63
C ALA A 8 8.08 -5.89 0.37
N ALA A 9 8.47 -5.95 1.64
CA ALA A 9 7.69 -6.60 2.70
C ALA A 9 6.33 -5.91 2.94
N LEU A 10 6.31 -4.58 3.00
CA LEU A 10 5.07 -3.80 3.12
C LEU A 10 4.17 -3.93 1.89
N THR A 11 4.76 -3.87 0.70
CA THR A 11 4.03 -4.08 -0.56
C THR A 11 3.38 -5.46 -0.60
N LYS A 12 4.10 -6.49 -0.11
CA LYS A 12 3.59 -7.86 -0.03
C LYS A 12 2.50 -8.00 1.03
N ALA A 13 2.63 -7.34 2.19
CA ALA A 13 1.58 -7.31 3.21
C ALA A 13 0.29 -6.63 2.75
N PHE A 14 0.36 -5.76 1.75
CA PHE A 14 -0.79 -5.19 1.06
C PHE A 14 -1.37 -6.08 -0.06
N SER A 15 -0.66 -7.13 -0.47
CA SER A 15 -1.06 -7.96 -1.61
C SER A 15 -1.88 -9.17 -1.17
N GLY A 16 -2.93 -9.50 -1.93
CA GLY A 16 -3.77 -10.68 -1.70
C GLY A 16 -5.11 -10.36 -1.02
N LEU A 17 -5.70 -11.37 -0.38
CA LEU A 17 -6.95 -11.23 0.37
C LEU A 17 -6.64 -10.78 1.81
N GLY A 18 -6.87 -9.50 2.09
CA GLY A 18 -6.63 -8.91 3.40
C GLY A 18 -5.29 -8.17 3.49
N VAL A 19 -4.92 -7.78 4.71
CA VAL A 19 -3.69 -7.03 5.01
C VAL A 19 -3.04 -7.61 6.26
N ASP A 20 -1.72 -7.76 6.26
CA ASP A 20 -0.96 -8.06 7.49
C ASP A 20 -0.79 -6.78 8.32
N GLU A 21 -1.80 -6.49 9.15
CA GLU A 21 -1.87 -5.29 9.99
C GLU A 21 -0.70 -5.21 10.98
N ASN A 22 -0.23 -6.34 11.51
CA ASN A 22 0.85 -6.38 12.49
C ASN A 22 2.19 -5.99 11.86
N LEU A 23 2.48 -6.51 10.66
CA LEU A 23 3.67 -6.11 9.91
C LEU A 23 3.62 -4.61 9.56
N PHE A 24 2.43 -4.11 9.23
CA PHE A 24 2.21 -2.70 8.93
C PHE A 24 2.50 -1.79 10.12
N ILE A 25 1.89 -2.07 11.26
CA ILE A 25 2.03 -1.26 12.47
C ILE A 25 3.48 -1.30 12.96
N SER A 26 4.10 -2.48 13.01
CA SER A 26 5.49 -2.62 13.48
C SER A 26 6.51 -1.95 12.55
N THR A 27 6.27 -1.95 11.23
CA THR A 27 7.19 -1.32 10.28
C THR A 27 6.95 0.20 10.21
N LEU A 28 5.72 0.64 9.94
CA LEU A 28 5.40 2.06 9.80
C LEU A 28 5.45 2.82 11.12
N GLY A 29 5.18 2.16 12.25
CA GLY A 29 5.26 2.75 13.58
C GLY A 29 6.67 3.23 13.95
N ASN A 30 7.70 2.63 13.32
CA ASN A 30 9.10 3.02 13.50
C ASN A 30 9.61 4.01 12.45
N TRP A 31 8.76 4.41 11.48
CA TRP A 31 9.19 5.26 10.36
C TRP A 31 8.88 6.74 10.59
N ASN A 32 9.87 7.56 10.28
CA ASN A 32 9.70 9.01 10.22
C ASN A 32 8.93 9.43 8.95
N ARG A 33 8.63 10.73 8.85
CA ARG A 33 7.88 11.29 7.72
C ARG A 33 8.57 11.05 6.37
N HIS A 34 9.89 11.24 6.29
CA HIS A 34 10.66 11.09 5.06
C HIS A 34 10.69 9.65 4.57
N GLN A 35 10.79 8.67 5.47
CA GLN A 35 10.74 7.25 5.13
C GLN A 35 9.37 6.85 4.58
N ARG A 36 8.29 7.37 5.17
CA ARG A 36 6.92 7.16 4.68
C ARG A 36 6.68 7.79 3.31
N GLU A 37 7.18 8.99 3.08
CA GLU A 37 7.10 9.66 1.77
C GLU A 37 7.92 8.88 0.71
N SER A 38 9.14 8.46 1.06
CA SER A 38 10.02 7.69 0.17
C SER A 38 9.40 6.35 -0.24
N TYR A 39 8.77 5.63 0.69
CA TYR A 39 8.03 4.41 0.38
C TYR A 39 6.92 4.65 -0.64
N ARG A 40 6.10 5.68 -0.44
CA ARG A 40 5.00 6.02 -1.36
C ARG A 40 5.50 6.38 -2.76
N VAL A 41 6.59 7.16 -2.86
CA VAL A 41 7.23 7.49 -4.15
C VAL A 41 7.77 6.23 -4.82
N SER A 42 8.38 5.33 -4.05
CA SER A 42 8.96 4.08 -4.58
C SER A 42 7.94 3.01 -4.96
N THR A 43 6.67 3.19 -4.60
CA THR A 43 5.60 2.20 -4.79
C THR A 43 4.47 2.75 -5.67
N PRO A 44 4.73 3.06 -6.95
CA PRO A 44 3.77 3.71 -7.84
C PRO A 44 2.56 2.83 -8.20
N GLY A 45 2.65 1.50 -7.98
CA GLY A 45 1.53 0.60 -8.21
C GLY A 45 0.39 0.72 -7.20
N PHE A 46 0.63 1.36 -6.05
CA PHE A 46 -0.38 1.61 -5.03
C PHE A 46 -0.64 3.10 -4.81
N PHE A 47 0.37 3.94 -4.98
CA PHE A 47 0.25 5.39 -4.74
C PHE A 47 0.42 6.18 -6.02
N LYS A 48 -0.49 7.12 -6.25
CA LYS A 48 -0.43 8.06 -7.37
C LYS A 48 -0.50 9.49 -6.83
N GLU A 49 0.26 10.37 -7.45
CA GLU A 49 0.23 11.79 -7.14
C GLU A 49 -0.87 12.48 -7.95
N ASP A 50 -1.71 13.27 -7.27
CA ASP A 50 -2.78 14.07 -7.88
C ASP A 50 -2.21 15.38 -8.46
N GLU A 51 -2.99 16.12 -9.25
CA GLU A 51 -2.62 17.41 -9.86
C GLU A 51 -2.17 18.45 -8.82
N ARG A 52 -2.59 18.26 -7.57
CA ARG A 52 -2.27 19.10 -6.41
C ARG A 52 -1.07 18.59 -5.59
N GLN A 53 -0.31 17.63 -6.10
CA GLN A 53 0.83 16.99 -5.42
C GLN A 53 0.46 16.23 -4.14
N PHE A 54 -0.81 15.83 -4.00
CA PHE A 54 -1.23 14.95 -2.92
C PHE A 54 -1.06 13.49 -3.35
N GLN A 55 -0.34 12.71 -2.54
CA GLN A 55 -0.25 11.27 -2.72
C GLN A 55 -1.56 10.61 -2.29
N ARG A 56 -2.24 9.95 -3.23
CA ARG A 56 -3.48 9.21 -3.03
C ARG A 56 -3.27 7.75 -3.43
N TRP A 57 -4.17 6.88 -2.99
CA TRP A 57 -4.19 5.52 -3.51
C TRP A 57 -4.65 5.54 -4.97
N ASP A 58 -4.04 4.73 -5.82
CA ASP A 58 -4.54 4.43 -7.16
C ASP A 58 -6.01 3.96 -7.14
N ASP A 59 -6.89 4.78 -7.70
CA ASP A 59 -8.33 4.53 -7.78
C ASP A 59 -8.67 3.27 -8.57
N GLN A 60 -7.88 2.92 -9.59
CA GLN A 60 -8.08 1.71 -10.38
C GLN A 60 -7.82 0.46 -9.52
N HIS A 61 -6.82 0.51 -8.65
CA HIS A 61 -6.56 -0.57 -7.70
C HIS A 61 -7.70 -0.72 -6.68
N ILE A 62 -8.23 0.40 -6.16
CA ILE A 62 -9.40 0.38 -5.27
C ILE A 62 -10.63 -0.22 -5.98
N LEU A 63 -10.86 0.12 -7.25
CA LEU A 63 -11.95 -0.44 -8.05
C LEU A 63 -11.79 -1.95 -8.25
N GLN A 64 -10.58 -2.43 -8.52
CA GLN A 64 -10.29 -3.86 -8.61
C GLN A 64 -10.59 -4.59 -7.29
N LEU A 65 -10.10 -4.07 -6.16
CA LEU A 65 -10.41 -4.63 -4.84
C LEU A 65 -11.91 -4.71 -4.58
N ARG A 66 -12.65 -3.64 -4.90
CA ARG A 66 -14.11 -3.61 -4.76
C ARG A 66 -14.78 -4.70 -5.59
N GLN A 67 -14.32 -4.93 -6.83
CA GLN A 67 -14.84 -5.98 -7.69
C GLN A 67 -14.54 -7.38 -7.12
N GLU A 68 -13.31 -7.62 -6.62
CA GLU A 68 -12.96 -8.88 -5.97
C GLU A 68 -13.82 -9.14 -4.72
N PHE A 69 -14.05 -8.14 -3.88
CA PHE A 69 -14.95 -8.28 -2.72
C PHE A 69 -16.40 -8.55 -3.11
N LEU A 70 -16.89 -8.01 -4.23
CA LEU A 70 -18.24 -8.32 -4.72
C LEU A 70 -18.36 -9.79 -5.16
N ARG A 71 -17.28 -10.41 -5.66
CA ARG A 71 -17.28 -11.84 -6.01
C ARG A 71 -17.41 -12.73 -4.78
N LEU A 72 -16.89 -12.30 -3.63
CA LEU A 72 -16.98 -13.02 -2.36
C LEU A 72 -18.39 -12.96 -1.74
N LYS A 73 -19.27 -12.06 -2.22
CA LYS A 73 -20.65 -11.91 -1.75
C LYS A 73 -21.64 -12.94 -2.32
N VAL A 74 -21.16 -13.87 -3.16
CA VAL A 74 -21.97 -14.92 -3.83
C VAL A 74 -21.96 -16.25 -3.07
N PHE A 75 -21.53 -16.27 -1.80
CA PHE A 75 -21.67 -17.43 -0.90
C PHE A 75 -22.79 -17.22 0.11
#